data_AF-A0A0Q7F4E7-F1
#
_entry.id   AF-A0A0Q7F4E7-F1
#
_cell.length_a   1.000
_cell.length_b   1.000
_cell.length_c   1.000
_cell.angle_alpha   90.00
_cell.angle_beta   90.00
_cell.angle_gamma   90.00
#
_symmetry.space_group_name_H-M   'P 1'
#
loop_
_entity.id
_entity.type
_entity.pdbx_description
1 polymer ?
#
loop_
_entity_poly.entity_id
_entity_poly.type
_entity_poly.pdbx_seq_one_letter_code
_entity_poly.pdbx_strand_id
1 'polypeptide(L)'
;MDAAAPFGATPAPFELLVVEVTDQGKRRPSKVARLVPAGQRVAVVELLAPRLVWFGGWKFVLSGTEEIVSDRGTLNFAQSWVCRLAAPANAIGFLARHTHDKGVELRHGAIFDRYCQKSKGQLAISCVHAQALGRHAVCADLFAPSVPDASSRSLLDTDLQWMSEERFALTGLCEWQPGVDQPPQLLRQGWLCEYDLAEPVEPVRKPKSVR
;
A
#
# COMPACT_ATOMS: atom_id res chain seq x y z
N MET A 1 35.76 -11.72 -0.03
CA MET A 1 35.00 -11.74 1.23
C MET A 1 34.46 -10.34 1.41
N ASP A 2 33.28 -10.07 0.86
CA ASP A 2 32.65 -8.76 1.00
C ASP A 2 32.08 -8.63 2.40
N ALA A 3 32.53 -7.59 3.10
CA ALA A 3 32.04 -7.26 4.43
C ALA A 3 30.55 -6.94 4.34
N ALA A 4 29.74 -7.69 5.09
CA ALA A 4 28.33 -7.40 5.25
C ALA A 4 28.20 -5.95 5.76
N ALA A 5 27.58 -5.09 4.94
CA ALA A 5 27.32 -3.71 5.33
C ALA A 5 26.49 -3.71 6.63
N PRO A 6 26.83 -2.86 7.61
CA PRO A 6 26.10 -2.81 8.87
C PRO A 6 24.63 -2.44 8.61
N PHE A 7 23.72 -3.14 9.28
CA PHE A 7 22.31 -2.76 9.37
C PHE A 7 22.23 -1.33 9.93
N GLY A 8 22.09 -0.33 9.05
CA GLY A 8 22.08 1.08 9.43
C GLY A 8 22.85 2.03 8.52
N ALA A 9 23.70 1.54 7.61
CA ALA A 9 24.19 2.38 6.51
C ALA A 9 22.98 2.78 5.65
N THR A 10 22.80 4.08 5.36
CA THR A 10 21.73 4.54 4.47
C THR A 10 21.91 3.84 3.14
N PRO A 11 21.08 2.85 2.77
CA PRO A 11 21.27 2.13 1.52
C PRO A 11 21.17 3.15 0.40
N ALA A 12 21.93 2.94 -0.69
CA ALA A 12 21.65 3.66 -1.92
C ALA A 12 20.14 3.56 -2.22
N PRO A 13 19.46 4.65 -2.62
CA PRO A 13 18.03 4.59 -2.88
C PRO A 13 17.77 3.52 -3.95
N PHE A 14 17.03 2.49 -3.57
CA PHE A 14 16.51 1.50 -4.51
C PHE A 14 15.11 1.92 -4.92
N GLU A 15 14.82 1.74 -6.19
CA GLU A 15 13.47 1.82 -6.73
C GLU A 15 12.84 0.43 -6.62
N LEU A 16 11.68 0.38 -5.97
CA LEU A 16 10.86 -0.82 -5.91
C LEU A 16 9.87 -0.79 -7.07
N LEU A 17 10.04 -1.70 -8.03
CA LEU A 17 9.12 -1.84 -9.16
C LEU A 17 8.29 -3.11 -8.99
N VAL A 18 6.97 -2.98 -8.94
CA VAL A 18 6.06 -4.13 -8.95
C VAL A 18 5.40 -4.22 -10.30
N VAL A 19 5.72 -5.30 -11.04
CA VAL A 19 5.27 -5.50 -12.41
C VAL A 19 4.51 -6.81 -12.56
N GLU A 20 3.57 -6.85 -13.48
CA GLU A 20 2.95 -8.09 -13.93
C GLU A 20 3.81 -8.71 -15.02
N VAL A 21 4.27 -9.93 -14.79
CA VAL A 21 5.01 -10.73 -15.78
C VAL A 21 4.17 -11.93 -16.18
N THR A 22 4.40 -12.41 -17.40
CA THR A 22 3.83 -13.70 -17.82
C THR A 22 4.92 -14.74 -17.70
N ASP A 23 4.79 -15.65 -16.73
CA ASP A 23 5.71 -16.79 -16.62
C ASP A 23 5.54 -17.67 -17.88
N GLN A 24 6.63 -17.79 -18.66
CA GLN A 24 6.66 -18.52 -19.93
C GLN A 24 6.37 -20.03 -19.76
N GLY A 25 6.44 -20.58 -18.54
CA GLY A 25 6.07 -21.96 -18.24
C GLY A 25 4.63 -22.16 -17.76
N LYS A 26 4.02 -21.15 -17.11
CA LYS A 26 2.72 -21.31 -16.42
C LYS A 26 1.56 -20.57 -17.07
N ARG A 27 1.80 -19.73 -18.09
CA ARG A 27 0.78 -18.94 -18.83
C ARG A 27 -0.21 -18.19 -17.92
N ARG A 28 0.20 -17.85 -16.70
CA ARG A 28 -0.60 -17.07 -15.75
C ARG A 28 0.15 -15.78 -15.46
N PRO A 29 -0.53 -14.61 -15.51
CA PRO A 29 0.04 -13.37 -15.02
C PRO A 29 0.45 -13.55 -13.55
N SER A 30 1.67 -13.17 -13.22
CA SER A 30 2.17 -13.14 -11.84
C SER A 30 2.76 -11.76 -11.54
N LYS A 31 2.51 -11.25 -10.33
CA LYS A 31 3.19 -10.05 -9.84
C LYS A 31 4.62 -10.43 -9.44
N VAL A 32 5.59 -9.57 -9.77
CA VAL A 32 6.99 -9.65 -9.32
C VAL A 32 7.42 -8.29 -8.82
N ALA A 33 8.00 -8.26 -7.63
CA ALA A 33 8.63 -7.06 -7.08
C ALA A 33 10.14 -7.11 -7.38
N ARG A 34 10.69 -6.00 -7.88
CA ARG A 34 12.09 -5.86 -8.29
C ARG A 34 12.71 -4.72 -7.50
N LEU A 35 13.90 -4.95 -6.94
CA LEU A 35 14.74 -3.87 -6.42
C LEU A 35 15.72 -3.46 -7.50
N VAL A 36 15.63 -2.21 -7.95
CA VAL A 36 16.49 -1.63 -8.98
C VAL A 36 17.30 -0.50 -8.34
N PRO A 37 18.64 -0.47 -8.46
CA PRO A 37 19.41 0.69 -8.01
C PRO A 37 18.96 1.95 -8.77
N ALA A 38 18.83 3.09 -8.08
CA ALA A 38 18.38 4.33 -8.73
C ALA A 38 19.18 4.66 -10.01
N GLY A 39 18.44 4.98 -11.08
CA GLY A 39 19.02 5.29 -12.40
C GLY A 39 19.51 4.09 -13.20
N GLN A 40 19.36 2.85 -12.70
CA GLN A 40 19.67 1.63 -13.44
C GLN A 40 18.41 0.97 -14.02
N ARG A 41 18.61 -0.03 -14.88
CA ARG A 41 17.51 -0.80 -15.51
C ARG A 41 17.45 -2.25 -15.06
N VAL A 42 18.49 -2.74 -14.39
CA VAL A 42 18.64 -4.15 -14.02
C VAL A 42 18.31 -4.29 -12.55
N ALA A 43 17.39 -5.20 -12.24
CA ALA A 43 17.06 -5.55 -10.87
C ALA A 43 18.22 -6.31 -10.23
N VAL A 44 18.55 -5.97 -8.98
CA VAL A 44 19.55 -6.72 -8.19
C VAL A 44 18.95 -7.97 -7.56
N VAL A 45 17.65 -7.93 -7.25
CA VAL A 45 16.91 -9.06 -6.69
C VAL A 45 15.43 -8.94 -7.07
N GLU A 46 14.78 -10.10 -7.19
CA GLU A 46 13.36 -10.22 -7.48
C GLU A 46 12.65 -11.01 -6.37
N LEU A 47 11.43 -10.58 -6.04
CA LEU A 47 10.52 -11.26 -5.13
C LEU A 47 9.26 -11.64 -5.90
N LEU A 48 9.08 -12.94 -6.13
CA LEU A 48 7.96 -13.52 -6.85
C LEU A 48 6.71 -13.53 -5.97
N ALA A 49 5.55 -13.29 -6.60
CA ALA A 49 4.24 -13.24 -5.96
C ALA A 49 4.21 -12.38 -4.67
N PRO A 50 4.70 -11.13 -4.73
CA PRO A 50 4.83 -10.28 -3.56
C PRO A 50 3.46 -9.97 -2.96
N ARG A 51 3.37 -10.06 -1.64
CA ARG A 51 2.17 -9.74 -0.85
C ARG A 51 2.53 -8.72 0.20
N LEU A 52 1.71 -7.69 0.33
CA LEU A 52 1.81 -6.78 1.45
C LEU A 52 1.26 -7.47 2.70
N VAL A 53 2.10 -7.64 3.72
CA VAL A 53 1.72 -8.30 4.97
C VAL A 53 1.63 -7.33 6.15
N TRP A 54 2.26 -6.17 6.02
CA TRP A 54 2.20 -5.11 7.02
C TRP A 54 2.47 -3.74 6.40
N PHE A 55 1.77 -2.71 6.89
CA PHE A 55 2.00 -1.30 6.55
C PHE A 55 1.70 -0.44 7.76
N GLY A 56 2.56 0.55 8.04
CA GLY A 56 2.34 1.51 9.11
C GLY A 56 3.22 2.74 8.96
N GLY A 57 2.58 3.92 8.94
CA GLY A 57 3.27 5.18 8.66
C GLY A 57 3.91 5.17 7.27
N TRP A 58 5.25 5.19 7.23
CA TRP A 58 6.03 5.13 5.99
C TRP A 58 6.75 3.80 5.80
N LYS A 59 6.49 2.80 6.64
CA LYS A 59 7.16 1.50 6.59
C LYS A 59 6.17 0.43 6.13
N PHE A 60 6.67 -0.56 5.43
CA PHE A 60 5.87 -1.69 4.99
C PHE A 60 6.72 -2.95 4.84
N VAL A 61 6.04 -4.10 4.81
CA VAL A 61 6.68 -5.40 4.60
C VAL A 61 6.04 -6.11 3.43
N LEU A 62 6.86 -6.51 2.47
CA LEU A 62 6.48 -7.43 1.40
C LEU A 62 6.96 -8.83 1.74
N SER A 63 6.15 -9.83 1.48
CA SER A 63 6.52 -11.24 1.57
C SER A 63 6.30 -11.93 0.23
N GLY A 64 7.17 -12.86 -0.13
CA GLY A 64 7.08 -13.62 -1.38
C GLY A 64 8.16 -14.68 -1.47
N THR A 65 8.50 -15.08 -2.69
CA THR A 65 9.51 -16.10 -2.95
C THR A 65 10.69 -15.51 -3.70
N GLU A 66 11.91 -15.74 -3.23
CA GLU A 66 13.14 -15.47 -3.96
C GLU A 66 13.60 -16.74 -4.65
N GLU A 67 14.01 -16.61 -5.91
CA GLU A 67 14.55 -17.72 -6.70
C GLU A 67 16.06 -17.54 -6.86
N ILE A 68 16.84 -18.54 -6.42
CA ILE A 68 18.29 -18.55 -6.56
C ILE A 68 18.69 -19.70 -7.46
N VAL A 69 19.36 -19.37 -8.56
CA VAL A 69 19.94 -20.35 -9.46
C VAL A 69 21.29 -20.81 -8.92
N SER A 70 21.43 -22.11 -8.67
CA SER A 70 22.67 -22.74 -8.22
C SER A 70 23.11 -23.84 -9.17
N ASP A 71 24.32 -24.33 -8.99
CA ASP A 71 24.87 -25.55 -9.59
C ASP A 71 23.97 -26.79 -9.44
N ARG A 72 23.11 -26.83 -8.42
CA ARG A 72 22.17 -27.92 -8.12
C ARG A 72 20.76 -27.67 -8.68
N GLY A 73 20.59 -26.60 -9.45
CA GLY A 73 19.32 -26.16 -10.01
C GLY A 73 18.74 -24.95 -9.29
N THR A 74 17.46 -24.71 -9.54
CA THR A 74 16.71 -23.58 -9.00
C THR A 74 16.19 -23.89 -7.60
N LEU A 75 16.56 -23.05 -6.62
CA LEU A 75 16.06 -23.10 -5.25
C LEU A 75 15.10 -21.94 -5.00
N ASN A 76 13.99 -22.23 -4.32
CA ASN A 76 12.97 -21.25 -3.95
C ASN A 76 12.97 -21.03 -2.44
N PHE A 77 13.08 -19.78 -2.01
CA PHE A 77 13.11 -19.40 -0.60
C PHE A 77 11.96 -18.44 -0.27
N ALA A 78 11.26 -18.70 0.83
CA ALA A 78 10.33 -17.71 1.37
C ALA A 78 11.13 -16.53 1.93
N GLN A 79 10.87 -15.32 1.44
CA GLN A 79 11.58 -14.11 1.82
C GLN A 79 10.61 -12.99 2.20
N SER A 80 11.07 -12.07 3.04
CA SER A 80 10.36 -10.84 3.35
C SER A 80 11.30 -9.63 3.22
N TRP A 81 10.82 -8.57 2.57
CA TRP A 81 11.52 -7.30 2.44
C TRP A 81 10.89 -6.29 3.38
N VAL A 82 11.72 -5.69 4.24
CA VAL A 82 11.32 -4.58 5.12
C VAL A 82 11.68 -3.28 4.42
N CYS A 83 10.66 -2.51 4.08
CA CYS A 83 10.78 -1.34 3.22
C CYS A 83 10.38 -0.06 3.96
N ARG A 84 10.93 1.06 3.50
CA ARG A 84 10.51 2.40 3.89
C ARG A 84 10.25 3.23 2.65
N LEU A 85 9.07 3.84 2.57
CA LEU A 85 8.72 4.80 1.52
C LEU A 85 9.61 6.04 1.63
N ALA A 86 10.09 6.51 0.50
CA ALA A 86 10.74 7.80 0.35
C ALA A 86 9.68 8.91 0.23
N ALA A 87 8.87 9.09 1.28
CA ALA A 87 7.82 10.10 1.30
C ALA A 87 8.39 11.53 1.22
N PRO A 88 7.69 12.49 0.56
CA PRO A 88 8.07 13.90 0.58
C PRO A 88 8.24 14.43 2.01
N ALA A 89 9.17 15.38 2.22
CA ALA A 89 9.51 15.88 3.56
C ALA A 89 8.32 16.52 4.31
N ASN A 90 7.35 17.07 3.59
CA ASN A 90 6.13 17.67 4.12
C ASN A 90 4.93 16.73 4.11
N ALA A 91 5.12 15.43 3.85
CA ALA A 91 4.04 14.45 3.90
C ALA A 91 3.61 14.20 5.36
N ILE A 92 2.31 14.33 5.63
CA ILE A 92 1.69 14.13 6.95
C ILE A 92 0.79 12.89 7.02
N GLY A 93 0.61 12.20 5.89
CA GLY A 93 -0.18 10.99 5.78
C GLY A 93 -0.58 10.72 4.34
N PHE A 94 -1.76 10.16 4.16
CA PHE A 94 -2.36 9.85 2.86
C PHE A 94 -3.74 10.45 2.74
N LEU A 95 -4.09 10.96 1.57
CA LEU A 95 -5.46 11.16 1.14
C LEU A 95 -5.98 9.85 0.56
N ALA A 96 -7.08 9.33 1.08
CA ALA A 96 -7.73 8.12 0.60
C ALA A 96 -9.08 8.46 -0.04
N ARG A 97 -9.26 8.07 -1.31
CA ARG A 97 -10.54 8.24 -2.04
C ARG A 97 -11.14 6.88 -2.33
N HIS A 98 -12.44 6.74 -2.11
CA HIS A 98 -13.14 5.51 -2.47
C HIS A 98 -13.08 5.28 -3.98
N THR A 99 -12.70 4.07 -4.38
CA THR A 99 -12.69 3.63 -5.77
C THR A 99 -13.94 2.85 -6.15
N HIS A 100 -14.79 2.55 -5.18
CA HIS A 100 -16.02 1.79 -5.34
C HIS A 100 -17.18 2.48 -4.62
N ASP A 101 -18.39 2.20 -5.06
CA ASP A 101 -19.64 2.54 -4.39
C ASP A 101 -20.53 1.31 -4.34
N LYS A 102 -20.81 0.82 -3.12
CA LYS A 102 -21.60 -0.40 -2.88
C LYS A 102 -21.24 -1.58 -3.79
N GLY A 103 -19.95 -1.90 -3.89
CA GLY A 103 -19.48 -3.03 -4.71
C GLY A 103 -19.22 -2.70 -6.19
N VAL A 104 -19.61 -1.52 -6.66
CA VAL A 104 -19.44 -1.11 -8.07
C VAL A 104 -18.21 -0.21 -8.19
N GLU A 105 -17.27 -0.58 -9.05
CA GLU A 105 -16.09 0.25 -9.34
C GLU A 105 -16.49 1.58 -9.99
N LEU A 106 -15.89 2.67 -9.49
CA LEU A 106 -16.13 4.02 -9.97
C LEU A 106 -15.25 4.31 -11.19
N ARG A 107 -15.81 5.07 -12.14
CA ARG A 107 -15.02 5.63 -13.23
C ARG A 107 -14.02 6.65 -12.68
N HIS A 108 -12.85 6.73 -13.32
CA HIS A 108 -11.75 7.59 -12.87
C HIS A 108 -12.18 9.02 -12.48
N GLY A 109 -12.94 9.73 -13.32
CA GLY A 109 -13.41 11.09 -12.99
C GLY A 109 -14.24 11.15 -11.70
N ALA A 110 -15.15 10.19 -11.51
CA ALA A 110 -16.01 10.12 -10.33
C ALA A 110 -15.25 9.82 -9.02
N ILE A 111 -14.02 9.28 -9.09
CA ILE A 111 -13.17 9.07 -7.92
C ILE A 111 -12.70 10.42 -7.37
N PHE A 112 -12.32 11.34 -8.25
CA PHE A 112 -11.78 12.65 -7.87
C PHE A 112 -12.86 13.68 -7.51
N ASP A 113 -14.10 13.48 -7.98
CA ASP A 113 -15.26 14.30 -7.62
C ASP A 113 -15.79 14.00 -6.20
N ARG A 114 -15.35 12.90 -5.57
CA ARG A 114 -15.80 12.49 -4.23
C ARG A 114 -14.90 13.04 -3.12
N TYR A 115 -15.49 13.08 -1.92
CA TYR A 115 -14.76 13.41 -0.70
C TYR A 115 -13.55 12.47 -0.49
N CYS A 116 -12.42 13.05 -0.07
CA CYS A 116 -11.24 12.30 0.31
C CYS A 116 -11.09 12.28 1.83
N GLN A 117 -10.78 11.10 2.39
CA GLN A 117 -10.49 10.94 3.80
C GLN A 117 -9.00 11.12 4.04
N LYS A 118 -8.64 12.05 4.96
CA LYS A 118 -7.25 12.23 5.39
C LYS A 118 -6.89 11.16 6.41
N SER A 119 -5.85 10.37 6.14
CA SER A 119 -5.38 9.34 7.06
C SER A 119 -4.68 9.92 8.28
N LYS A 120 -4.06 11.11 8.16
CA LYS A 120 -3.22 11.72 9.21
C LYS A 120 -2.18 10.73 9.80
N GLY A 121 -1.64 9.85 8.96
CA GLY A 121 -0.68 8.82 9.35
C GLY A 121 -1.29 7.55 9.95
N GLN A 122 -2.61 7.43 9.95
CA GLN A 122 -3.34 6.31 10.56
C GLN A 122 -3.80 5.24 9.55
N LEU A 123 -3.21 5.20 8.36
CA LEU A 123 -3.37 4.06 7.46
C LEU A 123 -2.50 2.91 7.98
N ALA A 124 -3.12 1.77 8.27
CA ALA A 124 -2.41 0.58 8.75
C ALA A 124 -2.86 -0.65 7.97
N ILE A 125 -1.94 -1.58 7.73
CA ILE A 125 -2.23 -2.89 7.16
C ILE A 125 -1.64 -3.95 8.08
N SER A 126 -2.45 -4.94 8.42
CA SER A 126 -2.09 -6.00 9.35
C SER A 126 -2.78 -7.31 9.01
N CYS A 127 -2.34 -8.42 9.60
CA CYS A 127 -3.03 -9.70 9.50
C CYS A 127 -3.86 -9.91 10.77
N VAL A 128 -5.18 -10.05 10.62
CA VAL A 128 -6.12 -10.22 11.74
C VAL A 128 -7.07 -11.36 11.44
N HIS A 129 -7.65 -11.96 12.49
CA HIS A 129 -8.72 -12.93 12.33
C HIS A 129 -10.02 -12.20 11.94
N ALA A 130 -10.42 -12.32 10.67
CA ALA A 130 -11.61 -11.66 10.13
C ALA A 130 -12.84 -12.54 10.33
N GLN A 131 -13.74 -12.14 11.21
CA GLN A 131 -14.93 -12.92 11.57
C GLN A 131 -15.82 -13.19 10.35
N ALA A 132 -16.07 -12.18 9.51
CA ALA A 132 -16.91 -12.36 8.32
C ALA A 132 -16.32 -13.32 7.26
N LEU A 133 -15.01 -13.57 7.30
CA LEU A 133 -14.34 -14.54 6.43
C LEU A 133 -14.06 -15.89 7.11
N GLY A 134 -14.19 -15.96 8.44
CA GLY A 134 -13.86 -17.14 9.24
C GLY A 134 -12.37 -17.54 9.19
N ARG A 135 -11.47 -16.61 8.84
CA ARG A 135 -10.03 -16.89 8.68
C ARG A 135 -9.18 -15.66 8.99
N HIS A 136 -7.87 -15.88 9.11
CA HIS A 136 -6.91 -14.77 9.10
C HIS A 136 -6.87 -14.15 7.70
N ALA A 137 -6.92 -12.83 7.65
CA ALA A 137 -6.92 -12.06 6.42
C ALA A 137 -6.05 -10.80 6.59
N VAL A 138 -5.50 -10.31 5.48
CA VAL A 138 -4.85 -9.01 5.44
C VAL A 138 -5.93 -7.94 5.49
N CYS A 139 -5.90 -7.11 6.53
CA CYS A 139 -6.84 -6.03 6.76
C CYS A 139 -6.14 -4.70 6.57
N ALA A 140 -6.73 -3.80 5.80
CA ALA A 140 -6.35 -2.40 5.75
C ALA A 140 -7.35 -1.56 6.52
N ASP A 141 -6.85 -0.75 7.45
CA ASP A 141 -7.65 0.09 8.32
C ASP A 141 -7.29 1.56 8.11
N LEU A 142 -8.32 2.38 7.92
CA LEU A 142 -8.19 3.83 7.86
C LEU A 142 -8.88 4.44 9.08
N PHE A 143 -8.13 4.63 10.17
CA PHE A 143 -8.70 5.25 11.37
C PHE A 143 -9.02 6.72 11.08
N ALA A 144 -10.28 7.11 11.26
CA ALA A 144 -10.69 8.51 11.31
C ALA A 144 -11.41 8.79 12.63
N PRO A 145 -11.01 9.82 13.39
CA PRO A 145 -11.56 10.11 14.71
C PRO A 145 -12.99 10.70 14.70
N SER A 146 -13.60 10.98 13.53
CA SER A 146 -14.75 11.90 13.46
C SER A 146 -16.01 11.42 12.72
N VAL A 147 -16.16 10.14 12.37
CA VAL A 147 -17.45 9.63 11.83
C VAL A 147 -17.87 8.35 12.58
N PRO A 148 -19.15 8.15 12.95
CA PRO A 148 -19.56 7.01 13.79
C PRO A 148 -19.67 5.67 13.07
N ASP A 149 -19.60 5.64 11.73
CA ASP A 149 -19.83 4.41 10.97
C ASP A 149 -18.52 3.63 10.77
N ALA A 150 -18.23 2.75 11.72
CA ALA A 150 -17.01 1.95 11.79
C ALA A 150 -16.93 0.85 10.72
N SER A 151 -18.07 0.43 10.16
CA SER A 151 -18.17 -0.72 9.24
C SER A 151 -17.60 -0.45 7.84
N SER A 152 -17.50 0.81 7.43
CA SER A 152 -17.03 1.24 6.10
C SER A 152 -15.52 1.46 5.98
N ARG A 153 -14.75 1.14 7.02
CA ARG A 153 -13.38 1.64 7.23
C ARG A 153 -12.28 0.60 7.18
N SER A 154 -12.65 -0.64 6.98
CA SER A 154 -11.73 -1.77 6.95
C SER A 154 -11.93 -2.53 5.66
N LEU A 155 -10.82 -2.81 4.97
CA LEU A 155 -10.80 -3.68 3.81
C LEU A 155 -10.22 -5.02 4.22
N LEU A 156 -11.03 -6.08 4.16
CA LEU A 156 -10.62 -7.46 4.38
C LEU A 156 -10.05 -8.07 3.10
N ASP A 157 -9.16 -9.05 3.22
CA ASP A 157 -8.43 -9.64 2.08
C ASP A 157 -7.85 -8.56 1.14
N THR A 158 -7.19 -7.57 1.74
CA THR A 158 -6.67 -6.42 1.01
C THR A 158 -5.55 -6.82 0.06
N ASP A 159 -5.68 -6.42 -1.20
CA ASP A 159 -4.63 -6.39 -2.21
C ASP A 159 -4.12 -4.97 -2.42
N LEU A 160 -2.81 -4.86 -2.66
CA LEU A 160 -2.12 -3.61 -2.94
C LEU A 160 -1.73 -3.56 -4.42
N GLN A 161 -1.98 -2.41 -5.04
CA GLN A 161 -1.54 -2.09 -6.38
C GLN A 161 -0.78 -0.76 -6.37
N TRP A 162 0.50 -0.80 -6.69
CA TRP A 162 1.29 0.40 -6.93
C TRP A 162 0.91 0.98 -8.29
N MET A 163 0.58 2.27 -8.32
CA MET A 163 0.16 2.95 -9.56
C MET A 163 1.21 3.93 -10.06
N SER A 164 1.94 4.56 -9.13
CA SER A 164 3.05 5.47 -9.40
C SER A 164 3.90 5.62 -8.13
N GLU A 165 4.95 6.45 -8.18
CA GLU A 165 5.78 6.79 -7.01
C GLU A 165 4.98 7.43 -5.87
N GLU A 166 3.89 8.13 -6.20
CA GLU A 166 3.09 8.91 -5.25
C GLU A 166 1.73 8.28 -4.94
N ARG A 167 1.36 7.21 -5.66
CA ARG A 167 0.01 6.63 -5.58
C ARG A 167 0.00 5.12 -5.54
N PHE A 168 -0.87 4.60 -4.70
CA PHE A 168 -1.23 3.19 -4.67
C PHE A 168 -2.71 3.02 -4.41
N ALA A 169 -3.26 1.89 -4.85
CA ALA A 169 -4.61 1.48 -4.56
C ALA A 169 -4.61 0.30 -3.59
N LEU A 170 -5.54 0.34 -2.65
CA LEU A 170 -5.90 -0.78 -1.79
C LEU A 170 -7.29 -1.26 -2.21
N THR A 171 -7.46 -2.56 -2.39
CA THR A 171 -8.76 -3.14 -2.74
C THR A 171 -9.04 -4.36 -1.89
N GLY A 172 -10.26 -4.52 -1.41
CA GLY A 172 -10.62 -5.60 -0.52
C GLY A 172 -12.13 -5.76 -0.40
N LEU A 173 -12.55 -6.48 0.61
CA LEU A 173 -13.95 -6.69 0.97
C LEU A 173 -14.30 -5.84 2.18
N CYS A 174 -15.45 -5.20 2.14
CA CYS A 174 -16.00 -4.44 3.26
C CYS A 174 -17.34 -5.06 3.64
N GLU A 175 -17.59 -5.16 4.94
CA GLU A 175 -18.93 -5.53 5.41
C GLU A 175 -19.90 -4.39 5.13
N TRP A 176 -21.06 -4.74 4.58
CA TRP A 176 -22.15 -3.84 4.31
C TRP A 176 -23.44 -4.38 4.93
N GLN A 177 -24.13 -3.54 5.68
CA GLN A 177 -25.40 -3.86 6.31
C GLN A 177 -26.51 -3.02 5.66
N PRO A 178 -27.33 -3.59 4.76
CA PRO A 178 -28.33 -2.84 4.00
C PRO A 178 -29.54 -2.38 4.85
N GLY A 179 -29.70 -2.91 6.07
CA GLY A 179 -30.84 -2.67 6.96
C GLY A 179 -31.28 -3.97 7.67
N VAL A 180 -32.37 -3.89 8.44
CA VAL A 180 -32.86 -5.01 9.29
C VAL A 180 -33.38 -6.20 8.46
N ASP A 181 -33.88 -5.94 7.25
CA ASP A 181 -34.55 -6.95 6.41
C ASP A 181 -33.61 -7.68 5.44
N GLN A 182 -32.31 -7.39 5.47
CA GLN A 182 -31.34 -8.00 4.56
C GLN A 182 -30.12 -8.53 5.33
N PRO A 183 -29.62 -9.71 4.97
CA PRO A 183 -28.42 -10.24 5.60
C PRO A 183 -27.22 -9.32 5.32
N PRO A 184 -26.23 -9.25 6.24
CA PRO A 184 -24.96 -8.59 5.97
C PRO A 184 -24.30 -9.15 4.71
N GLN A 185 -23.68 -8.27 3.93
CA GLN A 185 -23.01 -8.63 2.68
C GLN A 185 -21.55 -8.21 2.73
N LEU A 186 -20.69 -8.94 2.04
CA LEU A 186 -19.32 -8.53 1.77
C LEU A 186 -19.25 -7.95 0.37
N LEU A 187 -18.97 -6.65 0.29
CA LEU A 187 -18.88 -5.94 -0.98
C LEU A 187 -17.44 -5.59 -1.31
N ARG A 188 -17.09 -5.66 -2.59
CA ARG A 188 -15.80 -5.16 -3.08
C ARG A 188 -15.72 -3.65 -2.83
N GLN A 189 -14.64 -3.22 -2.20
CA GLN A 189 -14.35 -1.81 -1.94
C GLN A 189 -12.87 -1.52 -2.20
N GLY A 190 -12.52 -0.24 -2.26
CA GLY A 190 -11.13 0.14 -2.37
C GLY A 190 -10.87 1.61 -2.10
N TRP A 191 -9.60 1.92 -1.88
CA TRP A 191 -9.09 3.25 -1.65
C TRP A 191 -7.93 3.55 -2.62
N LEU A 192 -8.01 4.68 -3.31
CA LEU A 192 -6.89 5.29 -4.00
C LEU A 192 -6.19 6.22 -3.01
N CYS A 193 -4.94 5.89 -2.68
CA CYS A 193 -4.12 6.61 -1.74
C CYS A 193 -3.06 7.46 -2.47
N GLU A 194 -2.91 8.71 -2.03
CA GLU A 194 -1.83 9.62 -2.43
C GLU A 194 -1.31 10.39 -1.22
N TYR A 195 -0.09 10.94 -1.27
CA TYR A 195 0.45 11.68 -0.13
C TYR A 195 -0.40 12.90 0.24
N ASP A 196 -0.76 13.03 1.53
CA ASP A 196 -1.31 14.26 2.10
C ASP A 196 -0.14 15.15 2.49
N LEU A 197 -0.01 16.29 1.82
CA LEU A 197 1.09 17.23 2.01
C LEU A 197 0.63 18.38 2.90
N ALA A 198 1.43 18.74 3.91
CA ALA A 198 1.19 19.94 4.68
C ALA A 198 1.31 21.18 3.78
N GLU A 199 0.32 22.08 3.89
CA GLU A 199 0.39 23.38 3.24
C GLU A 199 1.59 24.16 3.78
N PRO A 200 2.35 24.87 2.92
CA PRO A 200 3.42 25.72 3.38
C PRO A 200 2.83 26.83 4.26
N VAL A 201 3.24 26.89 5.52
CA VAL A 201 2.88 27.99 6.42
C VAL A 201 3.50 29.26 5.84
N GLU A 202 2.68 30.17 5.31
CA GLU A 202 3.17 31.47 4.87
C GLU A 202 3.86 32.17 6.06
N PRO A 203 5.09 32.72 5.88
CA PRO A 203 5.74 33.46 6.94
C PRO A 203 4.88 34.68 7.27
N VAL A 204 4.37 34.73 8.51
CA VAL A 204 3.63 35.86 9.06
C VAL A 204 4.45 37.13 8.79
N ARG A 205 3.95 37.98 7.88
CA ARG A 205 4.56 39.27 7.58
C ARG A 205 4.55 40.10 8.86
N LYS A 206 5.71 40.24 9.50
CA LYS A 206 5.87 41.12 10.66
C LYS A 206 5.39 42.53 10.26
N PRO A 207 4.50 43.17 11.04
CA PRO A 207 4.09 44.54 10.74
C PRO A 207 5.32 45.45 10.74
N LYS A 208 5.47 46.26 9.69
CA LYS A 208 6.52 47.29 9.61
C LYS A 208 6.37 48.20 10.81
N SER A 209 7.38 48.28 11.67
CA SER A 209 7.43 49.32 12.71
C SER A 209 7.54 50.67 12.00
N VAL A 210 6.46 51.44 12.04
CA VAL A 210 6.47 52.85 11.67
C VAL A 210 7.27 53.57 12.76
N ARG A 211 8.38 54.20 12.37
CA ARG A 211 9.10 55.17 13.19
C ARG A 211 8.52 56.55 12.96
#